data_AF-A0A433Q0K5-F1
#
_entry.id   AF-A0A433Q0K5-F1
#
_cell.length_a   1.000
_cell.length_b   1.000
_cell.length_c   1.000
_cell.angle_alpha   90.00
_cell.angle_beta   90.00
_cell.angle_gamma   90.00
#
_symmetry.space_group_name_H-M   'P 1'
#
loop_
_entity.id
_entity.type
_entity.pdbx_description
1 polymer ?
#
loop_
_entity_poly.entity_id
_entity_poly.type
_entity_poly.pdbx_seq_one_letter_code
_entity_poly.pdbx_strand_id
1 'polypeptide(L)'
;MSYTYAIGARKRSIIHPTHKHAINKDLVKDAAVVLKQLVSEFLLLECGTDIGYPVERFAANFGKWESQTFKDDHATDCHAHLHVHLMPKAVEKLESKFTAIQGKVNDPVHYGIQNCIELETRRLTGLEVGDVKKSITRLENKLEERMTELEKKLEERITGFEKKLEERMTALENRLKKLDALLNHYGLGSITPKA
;
A
#
# COMPACT_ATOMS: atom_id res chain seq x y z
N MET A 1 41.90 7.47 1.55
CA MET A 1 41.02 8.63 1.27
C MET A 1 40.32 8.34 -0.04
N SER A 2 39.01 8.19 -0.04
CA SER A 2 38.22 7.94 -1.24
C SER A 2 37.72 9.29 -1.77
N TYR A 3 38.18 9.68 -2.95
CA TYR A 3 37.74 10.92 -3.60
C TYR A 3 36.59 10.58 -4.55
N THR A 4 35.40 11.08 -4.26
CA THR A 4 34.25 11.00 -5.17
C THR A 4 34.32 12.21 -6.10
N TYR A 5 34.70 11.99 -7.35
CA TYR A 5 34.78 13.05 -8.36
C TYR A 5 33.42 13.23 -9.05
N ALA A 6 32.84 14.43 -8.94
CA ALA A 6 31.78 14.89 -9.82
C ALA A 6 32.38 15.96 -10.75
N ILE A 7 32.63 15.60 -12.02
CA ILE A 7 33.05 16.57 -13.03
C ILE A 7 31.81 17.35 -13.44
N GLY A 8 31.69 18.58 -12.97
CA GLY A 8 30.62 19.46 -13.40
C GLY A 8 31.15 20.60 -14.25
N ALA A 9 30.92 20.49 -15.55
CA ALA A 9 31.16 21.59 -16.47
C ALA A 9 30.09 22.67 -16.26
N ARG A 10 30.45 23.77 -15.59
CA ARG A 10 29.67 25.03 -15.61
C ARG A 10 29.82 25.71 -16.98
N LYS A 11 29.27 25.08 -18.02
CA LYS A 11 28.84 25.60 -19.33
C LYS A 11 28.71 24.39 -20.25
N ARG A 12 27.48 23.88 -20.36
CA ARG A 12 27.08 22.59 -20.95
C ARG A 12 27.30 21.43 -19.98
N SER A 13 26.25 21.10 -19.24
CA SER A 13 26.00 19.73 -18.81
C SER A 13 26.35 18.81 -19.98
N ILE A 14 27.34 17.92 -19.81
CA ILE A 14 27.58 16.85 -20.78
C ILE A 14 26.49 15.80 -20.53
N ILE A 15 25.25 16.17 -20.84
CA ILE A 15 24.28 15.21 -21.32
C ILE A 15 24.70 15.02 -22.77
N HIS A 16 25.38 13.92 -23.08
CA HIS A 16 25.73 13.61 -24.46
C HIS A 16 24.43 13.57 -25.28
N PRO A 17 24.16 14.49 -26.23
CA PRO A 17 22.81 14.70 -26.75
C PRO A 17 22.30 13.63 -27.73
N THR A 18 22.91 12.45 -27.79
CA THR A 18 22.75 11.55 -28.95
C THR A 18 22.43 10.11 -28.62
N HIS A 19 21.95 9.80 -27.42
CA HIS A 19 21.29 8.53 -27.20
C HIS A 19 19.86 8.82 -26.82
N LYS A 20 18.94 8.57 -27.78
CA LYS A 20 17.54 8.22 -27.48
C LYS A 20 17.58 7.44 -26.17
N HIS A 21 17.03 7.98 -25.09
CA HIS A 21 17.08 7.36 -23.77
C HIS A 21 16.74 5.88 -23.94
N ALA A 22 17.74 5.01 -23.87
CA ALA A 22 17.52 3.59 -23.95
C ALA A 22 16.65 3.27 -22.73
N ILE A 23 15.47 2.71 -22.98
CA ILE A 23 14.51 2.40 -21.93
C ILE A 23 15.22 1.48 -20.94
N ASN A 24 15.06 1.72 -19.62
CA ASN A 24 15.75 0.99 -18.56
C ASN A 24 15.74 -0.55 -18.78
N LYS A 25 14.67 -1.10 -19.39
CA LYS A 25 14.55 -2.51 -19.82
C LYS A 25 15.75 -3.07 -20.61
N ASP A 26 16.46 -2.24 -21.39
CA ASP A 26 17.59 -2.65 -22.21
C ASP A 26 18.95 -2.44 -21.51
N LEU A 27 19.04 -1.47 -20.58
CA LEU A 27 20.24 -1.15 -19.79
C LEU A 27 20.37 -2.00 -18.51
N VAL A 28 19.25 -2.51 -17.98
CA VAL A 28 19.13 -3.13 -16.64
C VAL A 28 19.73 -4.54 -16.54
N LYS A 29 20.34 -5.09 -17.58
CA LYS A 29 20.83 -6.49 -17.54
C LYS A 29 22.28 -6.65 -17.10
N ASP A 30 23.13 -5.63 -17.25
CA ASP A 30 24.56 -5.78 -16.92
C ASP A 30 25.27 -4.43 -16.70
N ALA A 31 25.77 -4.20 -15.48
CA ALA A 31 26.59 -3.03 -15.15
C ALA A 31 27.86 -2.91 -16.01
N ALA A 32 28.38 -4.04 -16.51
CA ALA A 32 29.54 -4.07 -17.37
C ALA A 32 29.29 -3.38 -18.72
N VAL A 33 28.05 -3.43 -19.24
CA VAL A 33 27.70 -2.77 -20.51
C VAL A 33 27.73 -1.25 -20.35
N VAL A 34 27.13 -0.75 -19.27
CA VAL A 34 27.11 0.70 -18.95
C VAL A 34 28.53 1.21 -18.70
N LEU A 35 29.34 0.44 -17.94
CA LEU A 35 30.73 0.78 -17.71
C LEU A 35 31.55 0.77 -19.00
N LYS A 36 31.36 -0.24 -19.86
CA LYS A 36 32.05 -0.34 -21.15
C LYS A 36 31.75 0.89 -22.00
N GLN A 37 30.48 1.28 -22.08
CA GLN A 37 30.05 2.46 -22.83
C GLN A 37 30.70 3.74 -22.28
N LEU A 38 30.65 3.95 -20.95
CA LEU A 38 31.32 5.09 -20.30
C LEU A 38 32.81 5.14 -20.62
N VAL A 39 33.49 3.99 -20.58
CA VAL A 39 34.93 3.91 -20.86
C VAL A 39 35.21 4.20 -22.33
N SER A 40 34.52 3.54 -23.26
CA SER A 40 34.82 3.67 -24.69
C SER A 40 34.38 4.99 -25.30
N GLU A 41 33.20 5.47 -24.94
CA GLU A 41 32.58 6.64 -25.59
C GLU A 41 33.00 7.96 -24.94
N PHE A 42 33.42 7.93 -23.67
CA PHE A 42 33.76 9.15 -22.95
C PHE A 42 35.19 9.13 -22.40
N LEU A 43 35.54 8.19 -21.51
CA LEU A 43 36.82 8.27 -20.80
C LEU A 43 38.03 8.10 -21.73
N LEU A 44 38.01 7.14 -22.67
CA LEU A 44 39.11 6.95 -23.61
C LEU A 44 39.18 8.06 -24.67
N LEU A 45 38.03 8.62 -25.06
CA LEU A 45 37.97 9.76 -25.96
C LEU A 45 38.60 11.00 -25.31
N GLU A 46 38.27 11.24 -24.04
CA GLU A 46 38.73 12.43 -23.34
C GLU A 46 40.13 12.29 -22.75
N CYS A 47 40.50 11.11 -22.27
CA CYS A 47 41.81 10.89 -21.67
C CYS A 47 42.86 10.38 -22.67
N GLY A 48 42.47 9.96 -23.87
CA GLY A 48 43.39 9.28 -24.79
C GLY A 48 43.76 7.87 -24.33
N THR A 49 44.35 7.09 -25.23
CA THR A 49 44.66 5.67 -25.00
C THR A 49 46.03 5.43 -24.34
N ASP A 50 46.86 6.46 -24.25
CA ASP A 50 48.23 6.43 -23.70
C ASP A 50 48.26 6.23 -22.17
N ILE A 51 47.15 6.50 -21.48
CA ILE A 51 47.03 6.30 -20.03
C ILE A 51 46.64 4.87 -19.64
N GLY A 52 46.40 3.99 -20.60
CA GLY A 52 45.86 2.65 -20.36
C GLY A 52 44.39 2.69 -19.96
N TYR A 53 43.94 1.70 -19.17
CA TYR A 53 42.54 1.61 -18.75
C TYR A 53 42.21 2.65 -17.65
N PRO A 54 41.22 3.54 -17.85
CA PRO A 54 41.04 4.74 -17.02
C PRO A 54 40.32 4.51 -15.68
N VAL A 55 39.69 3.35 -15.48
CA VAL A 55 38.89 3.03 -14.28
C VAL A 55 39.63 2.00 -13.43
N GLU A 56 39.90 2.32 -12.16
CA GLU A 56 40.51 1.39 -11.20
C GLU A 56 39.48 0.42 -10.63
N ARG A 57 38.32 0.94 -10.20
CA ARG A 57 37.24 0.18 -9.57
C ARG A 57 35.90 0.81 -9.90
N PHE A 58 34.84 0.02 -9.84
CA PHE A 58 33.47 0.52 -9.96
C PHE A 58 32.54 -0.22 -9.02
N ALA A 59 31.43 0.42 -8.66
CA ALA A 59 30.34 -0.19 -7.93
C ALA A 59 29.03 0.27 -8.58
N ALA A 60 28.14 -0.67 -8.88
CA ALA A 60 26.81 -0.38 -9.39
C ALA A 60 25.78 -0.75 -8.33
N ASN A 61 25.00 0.24 -7.90
CA ASN A 61 23.89 0.03 -6.98
C ASN A 61 22.60 0.13 -7.78
N PHE A 62 21.86 -0.96 -7.86
CA PHE A 62 20.52 -0.99 -8.43
C PHE A 62 19.53 -0.82 -7.28
N GLY A 63 18.72 0.23 -7.34
CA GLY A 63 17.76 0.56 -6.29
C GLY A 63 16.42 0.97 -6.87
N LYS A 64 15.36 0.73 -6.10
CA LYS A 64 14.08 1.37 -6.34
C LYS A 64 14.17 2.75 -5.70
N TRP A 65 14.29 3.80 -6.51
CA TRP A 65 14.16 5.15 -5.98
C TRP A 65 12.66 5.42 -5.78
N GLU A 66 12.18 5.26 -4.56
CA GLU A 66 10.85 5.71 -4.20
C GLU A 66 10.86 7.23 -4.08
N SER A 67 10.64 7.90 -5.21
CA SER A 67 10.10 9.26 -5.18
C SER A 67 8.71 9.14 -4.55
N GLN A 68 8.55 9.51 -3.28
CA GLN A 68 7.28 9.41 -2.54
C GLN A 68 6.11 10.14 -3.23
N THR A 69 6.41 11.03 -4.19
CA THR A 69 5.43 11.80 -4.96
C THR A 69 4.98 11.12 -6.27
N PHE A 70 5.59 10.01 -6.66
CA PHE A 70 5.15 9.21 -7.81
C PHE A 70 4.91 7.76 -7.36
N LYS A 71 3.79 7.54 -6.66
CA LYS A 71 3.17 6.22 -6.58
C LYS A 71 2.48 5.94 -7.92
N ASP A 72 3.27 5.73 -8.95
CA ASP A 72 2.77 5.06 -10.14
C ASP A 72 2.93 3.56 -9.89
N ASP A 73 1.82 2.86 -9.73
CA ASP A 73 1.80 1.39 -9.58
C ASP A 73 2.32 0.67 -10.84
N HIS A 74 2.64 1.42 -11.90
CA HIS A 74 3.31 0.98 -13.11
C HIS A 74 4.77 1.47 -13.25
N ALA A 75 5.31 2.24 -12.30
CA ALA A 75 6.71 2.64 -12.31
C ALA A 75 7.63 1.43 -12.08
N THR A 76 8.08 0.83 -13.18
CA THR A 76 9.14 -0.19 -13.21
C THR A 76 10.56 0.40 -13.10
N ASP A 77 10.68 1.63 -12.62
CA ASP A 77 11.91 2.43 -12.72
C ASP A 77 12.90 2.11 -11.60
N CYS A 78 13.53 0.94 -11.76
CA CYS A 78 14.83 0.63 -11.17
C CYS A 78 15.86 1.64 -11.71
N HIS A 79 16.38 2.49 -10.82
CA HIS A 79 17.45 3.42 -11.13
C HIS A 79 18.77 2.80 -10.70
N ALA A 80 19.78 2.88 -11.57
CA ALA A 80 21.12 2.38 -11.29
C ALA A 80 22.07 3.55 -11.02
N HIS A 81 22.76 3.51 -9.88
CA HIS A 81 23.88 4.39 -9.58
C HIS A 81 25.18 3.68 -9.90
N LEU A 82 25.92 4.18 -10.89
CA LEU A 82 27.28 3.72 -11.19
C LEU A 82 28.30 4.65 -10.52
N HIS A 83 29.00 4.13 -9.53
CA HIS A 83 30.15 4.76 -8.91
C HIS A 83 31.42 4.26 -9.60
N VAL A 84 32.28 5.17 -10.06
CA VAL A 84 33.58 4.82 -10.66
C VAL A 84 34.71 5.49 -9.91
N HIS A 85 35.79 4.75 -9.68
CA HIS A 85 37.07 5.25 -9.19
C HIS A 85 38.03 5.33 -10.37
N LEU A 86 38.46 6.53 -10.72
CA LEU A 86 39.33 6.78 -11.87
C LEU A 86 40.80 6.68 -11.45
N MET A 87 41.65 6.24 -12.39
CA MET A 87 43.09 6.28 -12.20
C MET A 87 43.58 7.74 -12.08
N PRO A 88 44.61 8.05 -11.27
CA PRO A 88 45.12 9.42 -11.12
C PRO A 88 45.45 10.11 -12.45
N LYS A 89 46.09 9.39 -13.38
CA LYS A 89 46.40 9.90 -14.73
C LYS A 89 45.16 10.27 -15.55
N ALA A 90 44.06 9.53 -15.37
CA ALA A 90 42.78 9.85 -16.01
C ALA A 90 42.16 11.11 -15.40
N VAL A 91 42.22 11.25 -14.07
CA VAL A 91 41.76 12.45 -13.36
C VAL A 91 42.54 13.68 -13.81
N GLU A 92 43.87 13.63 -13.84
CA GLU A 92 44.73 14.75 -14.29
C GLU A 92 44.35 15.23 -15.70
N LYS A 93 44.11 14.29 -16.62
CA LYS A 93 43.69 14.65 -17.99
C LYS A 93 42.29 15.23 -18.04
N LEU A 94 41.35 14.69 -17.27
CA LEU A 94 40.01 15.23 -17.20
C LEU A 94 40.02 16.62 -16.57
N GLU A 95 40.79 16.86 -15.51
CA GLU A 95 40.92 18.17 -14.87
C GLU A 95 41.62 19.21 -15.74
N SER A 96 42.49 18.77 -16.67
CA SER A 96 43.09 19.67 -17.66
C SER A 96 42.06 20.21 -18.68
N LYS A 97 40.95 19.47 -18.89
CA LYS A 97 39.91 19.78 -19.88
C LYS A 97 38.62 20.31 -19.25
N PHE A 98 38.30 19.83 -18.06
CA PHE A 98 37.04 20.06 -17.38
C PHE A 98 37.32 20.58 -15.97
N THR A 99 36.57 21.61 -15.57
CA THR A 99 36.62 22.05 -14.18
C THR A 99 35.99 20.98 -13.28
N ALA A 100 36.78 20.34 -12.43
CA ALA A 100 36.26 19.47 -11.38
C ALA A 100 35.38 20.30 -10.44
N ILE A 101 34.19 19.80 -10.12
CA ILE A 101 33.44 20.39 -9.01
C ILE A 101 33.88 19.68 -7.74
N GLN A 102 34.55 20.46 -6.88
CA GLN A 102 34.89 20.05 -5.54
C GLN A 102 33.79 20.51 -4.58
N GLY A 103 33.20 19.57 -3.83
CA GLY A 103 32.15 19.85 -2.85
C GLY A 103 30.71 19.65 -3.35
N LYS A 104 29.74 20.13 -2.57
CA LYS A 104 28.30 20.01 -2.88
C LYS A 104 27.90 21.03 -3.95
N VAL A 105 27.27 20.57 -5.02
CA VAL A 105 26.62 21.42 -6.03
C VAL A 105 25.31 21.91 -5.45
N ASN A 106 25.31 23.12 -4.89
CA ASN A 106 24.20 23.78 -4.17
C ASN A 106 23.86 23.14 -2.82
N ASP A 107 23.14 23.90 -1.98
CA ASP A 107 22.47 23.32 -0.83
C ASP A 107 21.50 22.25 -1.35
N PRO A 108 21.55 21.01 -0.82
CA PRO A 108 20.57 20.01 -1.18
C PRO A 108 19.19 20.57 -0.83
N VAL A 109 18.27 20.55 -1.78
CA VAL A 109 16.84 20.71 -1.47
C VAL A 109 16.57 19.75 -0.31
N HIS A 110 16.04 20.29 0.79
CA HIS A 110 15.96 19.61 2.08
C HIS A 110 14.84 18.56 2.09
N TYR A 111 14.93 17.57 1.20
CA TYR A 111 13.95 16.49 1.06
C TYR A 111 13.79 15.68 2.36
N GLY A 112 14.82 15.63 3.21
CA GLY A 112 14.79 14.90 4.47
C GLY A 112 13.78 15.43 5.48
N ILE A 113 13.58 16.75 5.57
CA ILE A 113 12.67 17.34 6.58
C ILE A 113 11.21 17.16 6.15
N GLN A 114 10.93 17.33 4.86
CA GLN A 114 9.58 17.17 4.32
C GLN A 114 9.13 15.70 4.35
N ASN A 115 10.06 14.77 4.06
CA ASN A 115 9.82 13.33 4.16
C ASN A 115 9.60 12.87 5.60
N CYS A 116 10.35 13.40 6.60
CA CYS A 116 10.12 13.04 8.00
C CYS A 116 8.74 13.49 8.52
N ILE A 117 8.30 14.70 8.18
CA ILE A 117 6.96 15.18 8.56
C ILE A 117 5.89 14.34 7.87
N GLU A 118 6.05 14.05 6.58
CA GLU A 118 5.10 13.25 5.82
C GLU A 118 5.02 11.80 6.34
N LEU A 119 6.16 11.17 6.63
CA LEU A 119 6.23 9.82 7.21
C LEU A 119 5.63 9.78 8.60
N GLU A 120 5.93 10.76 9.46
CA GLU A 120 5.37 10.81 10.80
C GLU A 120 3.85 11.08 10.77
N THR A 121 3.40 11.95 9.85
CA THR A 121 1.97 12.16 9.59
C THR A 121 1.30 10.87 9.15
N ARG A 122 1.89 10.12 8.21
CA ARG A 122 1.37 8.81 7.75
C ARG A 122 1.37 7.78 8.88
N ARG A 123 2.39 7.77 9.75
CA ARG A 123 2.47 6.87 10.90
C ARG A 123 1.36 7.16 11.92
N LEU A 124 1.20 8.42 12.29
CA LEU A 124 0.18 8.86 13.26
C LEU A 124 -1.24 8.62 12.72
N THR A 125 -1.52 9.06 11.49
CA THR A 125 -2.81 8.81 10.85
C THR A 125 -3.10 7.32 10.68
N GLY A 126 -2.08 6.51 10.36
CA GLY A 126 -2.22 5.05 10.30
C GLY A 126 -2.60 4.42 11.65
N LEU A 127 -2.04 4.93 12.75
CA LEU A 127 -2.40 4.48 14.11
C LEU A 127 -3.84 4.90 14.46
N GLU A 128 -4.20 6.16 14.22
CA GLU A 128 -5.55 6.67 14.46
C GLU A 128 -6.61 5.90 13.66
N VAL A 129 -6.37 5.70 12.35
CA VAL A 129 -7.25 4.90 11.49
C VAL A 129 -7.33 3.44 11.98
N GLY A 130 -6.21 2.88 12.44
CA GLY A 130 -6.16 1.54 13.02
C GLY A 130 -7.05 1.40 14.26
N ASP A 131 -7.00 2.38 15.16
CA ASP A 131 -7.79 2.37 16.39
C ASP A 131 -9.27 2.68 16.16
N VAL A 132 -9.58 3.56 15.21
CA VAL A 132 -10.94 3.79 14.72
C VAL A 132 -11.51 2.50 14.14
N LYS A 133 -10.75 1.80 13.29
CA LYS A 133 -11.19 0.52 12.69
C LYS A 133 -11.49 -0.53 13.75
N LYS A 134 -10.61 -0.70 14.75
CA LYS A 134 -10.87 -1.62 15.88
C LYS A 134 -12.13 -1.24 16.65
N SER A 135 -12.36 0.06 16.85
CA SER A 135 -13.54 0.57 17.56
C SER A 135 -14.83 0.29 16.78
N ILE A 136 -14.81 0.47 15.45
CA ILE A 136 -15.92 0.13 14.56
C ILE A 136 -16.22 -1.37 14.64
N THR A 137 -15.22 -2.24 14.46
CA THR A 137 -15.41 -3.69 14.53
C THR A 137 -15.99 -4.14 15.88
N ARG A 138 -15.56 -3.52 16.98
CA ARG A 138 -16.14 -3.81 18.31
C ARG A 138 -17.60 -3.36 18.42
N LEU A 139 -17.97 -2.24 17.80
CA LEU A 139 -19.35 -1.76 17.79
C LEU A 139 -20.25 -2.63 16.91
N GLU A 140 -19.76 -3.06 15.74
CA GLU A 140 -20.45 -4.01 14.86
C GLU A 140 -20.76 -5.32 15.57
N ASN A 141 -19.77 -5.93 16.23
CA ASN A 141 -19.98 -7.16 17.00
C ASN A 141 -21.00 -6.99 18.13
N LYS A 142 -20.94 -5.88 18.88
CA LYS A 142 -21.92 -5.59 19.94
C LYS A 142 -23.33 -5.37 19.39
N LEU A 143 -23.45 -4.81 18.19
CA LEU A 143 -24.74 -4.60 17.56
C LEU A 143 -25.34 -5.94 17.14
N GLU A 144 -24.54 -6.81 16.53
CA GLU A 144 -24.94 -8.16 16.11
C GLU A 144 -25.41 -9.01 17.30
N GLU A 145 -24.65 -8.99 18.40
CA GLU A 145 -25.00 -9.68 19.65
C GLU A 145 -26.36 -9.19 20.19
N ARG A 146 -26.59 -7.87 20.19
CA ARG A 146 -27.85 -7.28 20.66
C ARG A 146 -29.03 -7.59 19.74
N MET A 147 -28.81 -7.61 18.42
CA MET A 147 -29.85 -7.99 17.46
C MET A 147 -30.27 -9.43 17.68
N THR A 148 -29.30 -10.35 17.76
CA THR A 148 -29.55 -11.78 18.03
C THR A 148 -30.30 -11.99 19.35
N GLU A 149 -29.92 -11.27 20.41
CA GLU A 149 -30.61 -11.35 21.71
C GLU A 149 -32.06 -10.84 21.63
N LEU A 150 -32.31 -9.75 20.91
CA LEU A 150 -33.64 -9.20 20.72
C LEU A 150 -34.54 -10.13 19.90
N GLU A 151 -34.01 -10.72 18.83
CA GLU A 151 -34.72 -11.71 18.02
C GLU A 151 -35.14 -12.90 18.87
N LYS A 152 -34.22 -13.45 19.66
CA LYS A 152 -34.53 -14.56 20.57
C LYS A 152 -35.61 -14.19 21.59
N LYS A 153 -35.51 -13.02 22.23
CA LYS A 153 -36.53 -12.56 23.19
C LYS A 153 -37.90 -12.35 22.55
N LEU A 154 -37.92 -11.90 21.29
CA LEU A 154 -39.17 -11.72 20.55
C LEU A 154 -39.81 -13.07 20.23
N GLU A 155 -39.01 -14.03 19.76
CA GLU A 155 -39.45 -15.41 19.48
C GLU A 155 -40.01 -16.09 20.75
N GLU A 156 -39.30 -15.98 21.87
CA GLU A 156 -39.77 -16.51 23.17
C GLU A 156 -41.11 -15.89 23.61
N ARG A 157 -41.32 -14.59 23.32
CA ARG A 157 -42.59 -13.92 23.64
C ARG A 157 -43.71 -14.36 22.71
N ILE A 158 -43.45 -14.52 21.42
CA ILE A 158 -44.43 -14.97 20.42
C ILE A 158 -44.90 -16.38 20.77
N THR A 159 -43.96 -17.33 20.89
CA THR A 159 -44.24 -18.71 21.27
C THR A 159 -44.98 -18.80 22.62
N GLY A 160 -44.61 -17.96 23.59
CA GLY A 160 -45.31 -17.85 24.87
C GLY A 160 -46.76 -17.34 24.74
N PHE A 161 -47.04 -16.42 23.82
CA PHE A 161 -48.39 -15.95 23.54
C PHE A 161 -49.23 -17.00 22.80
N GLU A 162 -48.65 -17.66 21.80
CA GLU A 162 -49.31 -18.73 21.05
C GLU A 162 -49.76 -19.86 21.98
N LYS A 163 -48.87 -20.31 22.88
CA LYS A 163 -49.21 -21.32 23.88
C LYS A 163 -50.37 -20.91 24.79
N LYS A 164 -50.35 -19.67 25.29
CA LYS A 164 -51.44 -19.16 26.14
C LYS A 164 -52.75 -19.03 25.38
N LEU A 165 -52.70 -18.69 24.09
CA LEU A 165 -53.88 -18.63 23.23
C LEU A 165 -54.47 -20.02 23.04
N GLU A 166 -53.62 -21.01 22.74
CA GLU A 166 -54.01 -22.41 22.56
C GLU A 166 -54.66 -22.99 23.84
N GLU A 167 -54.06 -22.74 25.00
CA GLU A 167 -54.61 -23.13 26.30
C GLU A 167 -56.01 -22.52 26.54
N ARG A 168 -56.18 -21.24 26.18
CA ARG A 168 -57.48 -20.55 26.30
C ARG A 168 -58.52 -21.06 25.32
N MET A 169 -58.14 -21.33 24.07
CA MET A 169 -59.04 -21.92 23.05
C MET A 169 -59.50 -23.30 23.49
N THR A 170 -58.58 -24.17 23.90
CA THR A 170 -58.89 -25.51 24.43
C THR A 170 -59.84 -25.44 25.63
N ALA A 171 -59.60 -24.49 26.56
CA ALA A 171 -60.48 -24.30 27.71
C ALA A 171 -61.90 -23.84 27.29
N LEU A 172 -62.02 -22.93 26.32
CA LEU A 172 -63.30 -22.49 25.78
C LEU A 172 -64.04 -23.61 25.06
N GLU A 173 -63.35 -24.39 24.22
CA GLU A 173 -63.92 -25.57 23.55
C GLU A 173 -64.48 -26.58 24.55
N ASN A 174 -63.73 -26.86 25.63
CA ASN A 174 -64.19 -27.76 26.68
C ASN A 174 -65.43 -27.22 27.41
N ARG A 175 -65.50 -25.90 27.65
CA ARG A 175 -66.69 -25.28 28.24
C ARG A 175 -67.89 -25.34 27.28
N LEU A 176 -67.68 -25.11 25.99
CA LEU A 176 -68.71 -25.24 24.96
C LEU A 176 -69.24 -26.68 24.89
N LYS A 177 -68.35 -27.69 24.86
CA LYS A 177 -68.75 -29.11 24.89
C LYS A 177 -69.59 -29.46 26.11
N LYS A 178 -69.23 -28.95 27.30
CA LYS A 178 -70.01 -29.16 28.53
C LYS A 178 -71.40 -28.51 28.46
N LEU A 179 -71.48 -27.29 27.95
CA LEU A 179 -72.77 -26.60 27.76
C LEU A 179 -73.65 -27.33 26.74
N ASP A 180 -73.07 -27.81 25.64
CA ASP A 180 -73.79 -28.57 24.62
C ASP A 180 -74.33 -29.89 25.17
N ALA A 181 -73.54 -30.61 25.98
CA ALA A 181 -73.99 -31.81 26.67
C ALA A 181 -75.18 -31.54 27.61
N LEU A 182 -75.16 -30.41 28.34
CA LEU A 182 -76.28 -30.01 29.21
C LEU A 182 -77.53 -29.66 28.40
N LEU A 183 -77.41 -28.90 27.32
CA LEU A 183 -78.56 -28.55 26.47
C LEU A 183 -79.21 -29.80 25.87
N ASN A 184 -78.39 -30.73 25.40
CA ASN A 184 -78.87 -32.02 24.90
C ASN A 184 -79.58 -32.83 26.00
N HIS A 185 -79.04 -32.85 27.23
CA HIS A 185 -79.69 -33.50 28.38
C HIS A 185 -81.08 -32.91 28.70
N TYR A 186 -81.25 -31.60 28.54
CA TYR A 186 -82.54 -30.92 28.77
C TYR A 186 -83.44 -30.81 27.52
N GLY A 187 -83.05 -31.38 26.38
CA GLY A 187 -83.84 -31.34 25.14
C GLY A 187 -83.92 -29.96 24.48
N LEU A 188 -82.99 -29.05 24.79
CA LEU A 188 -82.99 -27.66 24.30
C LEU A 188 -82.23 -27.46 22.98
N GLY A 189 -81.67 -28.52 22.40
CA GLY A 189 -80.90 -28.48 21.15
C GLY A 189 -79.38 -28.38 21.34
N SER A 190 -78.64 -28.04 20.27
CA SER A 190 -77.18 -27.88 20.27
C SER A 190 -76.79 -26.44 19.90
N ILE A 191 -75.79 -25.90 20.58
CA ILE A 191 -75.20 -24.57 20.34
C ILE A 191 -73.93 -24.63 19.51
N THR A 192 -73.34 -25.82 19.34
CA THR A 192 -72.22 -25.99 18.41
C THR A 192 -72.75 -26.12 16.98
N PRO A 193 -72.15 -25.44 15.98
CA PRO A 193 -72.52 -25.63 14.59
C PRO A 193 -72.38 -27.12 14.22
N LYS A 194 -73.39 -27.71 13.57
CA LYS A 194 -73.21 -29.01 12.91
C LYS A 194 -72.20 -28.79 11.79
N ALA A 195 -71.09 -29.51 11.85
CA ALA A 195 -70.09 -29.58 10.79
C ALA A 195 -70.71 -30.06 9.48
#